data_AF-X1G3L9-F1
#
_entry.id   AF-X1G3L9-F1
#
_cell.length_a   1.000
_cell.length_b   1.000
_cell.length_c   1.000
_cell.angle_alpha   90.00
_cell.angle_beta   90.00
_cell.angle_gamma   90.00
#
_symmetry.space_group_name_H-M   'P 1'
#
loop_
_entity.id
_entity.type
_entity.pdbx_description
1 polymer ?
#
loop_
_entity_poly.entity_id
_entity_poly.type
_entity_poly.pdbx_seq_one_letter_code
_entity_poly.pdbx_strand_id
1 'polypeptide(L)' 'GMLPKVKCALDAVKSGVKTSQIIDGRVRHSVLLELLTDSGVGTLIKA' A
#
# COMPACT_ATOMS: atom_id res chain seq x y z
N GLY A 1 2.56 -0.80 -14.80
CA GLY A 1 1.16 -1.29 -14.73
C GLY A 1 0.83 -1.81 -13.33
N MET A 2 -0.38 -2.31 -13.10
CA MET A 2 -0.80 -2.80 -11.78
C MET A 2 -0.23 -4.18 -11.41
N LEU A 3 -0.13 -5.09 -12.38
CA LEU A 3 0.45 -6.43 -12.17
C LEU A 3 1.84 -6.41 -11.50
N PRO A 4 2.83 -5.62 -11.95
CA PRO A 4 4.14 -5.58 -11.29
C PRO A 4 4.08 -4.95 -9.89
N LYS A 5 3.15 -4.01 -9.62
CA LYS A 5 2.97 -3.42 -8.28
C LYS A 5 2.46 -4.45 -7.28
N VAL A 6 1.44 -5.21 -7.68
CA VAL A 6 0.86 -6.27 -6.83
C VAL A 6 1.87 -7.37 -6.57
N LYS A 7 2.63 -7.79 -7.60
CA LYS A 7 3.69 -8.81 -7.44
C LYS A 7 4.74 -8.36 -6.42
N CYS A 8 5.28 -7.15 -6.59
CA CYS A 8 6.28 -6.59 -5.67
C CYS A 8 5.75 -6.47 -4.23
N ALA A 9 4.52 -5.95 -4.05
CA ALA A 9 3.91 -5.81 -2.74
C ALA A 9 3.68 -7.17 -2.06
N LEU A 10 3.26 -8.19 -2.82
CA LEU A 10 3.09 -9.55 -2.33
C LEU A 10 4.42 -10.20 -1.94
N ASP A 11 5.45 -10.03 -2.76
CA ASP A 11 6.80 -10.53 -2.48
C ASP A 11 7.35 -9.89 -1.19
N ALA A 12 7.17 -8.57 -1.01
CA ALA A 12 7.60 -7.85 0.19
C ALA A 12 6.96 -8.39 1.48
N VAL A 13 5.64 -8.57 1.51
CA VAL A 13 4.98 -9.10 2.72
C VAL A 13 5.35 -10.55 3.01
N LYS A 14 5.57 -11.36 1.95
CA LYS A 14 6.09 -12.73 2.09
C LYS A 14 7.52 -12.78 2.61
N SER A 15 8.33 -11.75 2.33
CA SER A 15 9.70 -11.61 2.83
C SER A 15 9.80 -10.97 4.22
N GLY A 16 8.68 -10.80 4.93
CA GLY A 16 8.67 -10.37 6.34
C GLY A 16 8.32 -8.91 6.57
N VAL A 17 7.95 -8.15 5.52
CA VAL A 17 7.37 -6.81 5.70
C VAL A 17 5.98 -6.95 6.31
N LYS A 18 5.70 -6.25 7.41
CA LYS A 18 4.42 -6.37 8.14
C LYS A 18 3.20 -6.11 7.26
N THR A 19 3.25 -5.04 6.46
CA THR A 19 2.17 -4.61 5.57
C THR A 19 2.75 -3.84 4.38
N SER A 20 2.16 -3.98 3.20
CA SER A 20 2.45 -3.17 2.02
C SER A 20 1.20 -2.41 1.58
N GLN A 21 1.36 -1.22 1.02
CA GLN A 21 0.26 -0.31 0.68
C GLN A 21 0.38 0.14 -0.78
N ILE A 22 -0.73 0.13 -1.52
CA ILE A 22 -0.81 0.74 -2.85
C ILE A 22 -1.83 1.89 -2.77
N ILE A 23 -1.36 3.12 -2.82
CA ILE A 23 -2.17 4.34 -2.65
C ILE A 23 -2.38 5.12 -3.97
N ASP A 24 -3.47 5.88 -4.07
CA ASP A 24 -3.68 6.81 -5.18
C ASP A 24 -2.87 8.10 -5.00
N GLY A 25 -1.82 8.24 -5.82
CA GLY A 25 -0.93 9.42 -5.80
C GLY A 25 -1.59 10.73 -6.23
N ARG A 26 -2.81 10.72 -6.79
CA ARG A 26 -3.54 11.93 -7.18
C ARG A 26 -4.24 12.60 -5.99
N VAL A 27 -4.45 11.86 -4.91
CA VAL A 27 -5.04 12.40 -3.68
C VAL A 27 -3.98 13.22 -2.95
N ARG A 28 -4.31 14.48 -2.62
CA ARG A 28 -3.38 15.37 -1.90
C ARG A 28 -3.09 14.78 -0.51
N HIS A 29 -1.82 14.75 -0.14
CA HIS A 29 -1.34 14.18 1.13
C HIS A 29 -1.71 12.70 1.31
N SER A 30 -1.84 11.92 0.23
CA SER A 30 -2.20 10.50 0.26
C SER A 30 -1.36 9.66 1.23
N VAL A 31 -0.06 9.94 1.33
CA VAL A 31 0.83 9.27 2.30
C VAL A 31 0.41 9.54 3.75
N LEU A 32 0.10 10.80 4.08
CA LEU A 32 -0.31 11.16 5.44
C LEU A 32 -1.68 10.58 5.77
N LEU A 33 -2.61 10.63 4.81
CA LEU A 33 -3.94 10.04 4.97
C LEU A 33 -3.85 8.53 5.21
N GLU A 34 -3.03 7.82 4.46
CA GLU A 34 -2.85 6.37 4.62
C GLU A 34 -2.19 5.99 5.95
N LEU A 35 -1.27 6.81 6.47
CA LEU A 35 -0.53 6.50 7.70
C LEU A 35 -1.19 7.00 8.99
N LEU A 36 -1.96 8.09 8.91
CA LEU A 36 -2.45 8.82 10.08
C LEU A 36 -3.98 8.84 10.18
N THR A 37 -4.68 8.08 9.35
CA THR A 37 -6.14 7.92 9.42
C THR A 37 -6.53 6.46 9.28
N ASP A 38 -7.59 6.04 9.98
CA ASP A 38 -8.11 4.68 9.89
C ASP A 38 -8.87 4.41 8.58
N SER A 39 -9.32 5.47 7.89
CA SER A 39 -10.03 5.32 6.61
C SER A 39 -9.11 4.89 5.47
N GLY A 40 -7.84 5.32 5.49
CA GLY A 40 -6.91 5.12 4.39
C GLY A 40 -7.38 5.73 3.05
N VAL A 41 -6.53 5.66 2.02
CA VAL A 41 -6.84 6.09 0.64
C VAL A 41 -6.32 5.09 -0.40
N GLY A 42 -5.96 3.87 0.02
CA GLY A 42 -5.36 2.85 -0.83
C GLY A 42 -5.84 1.43 -0.56
N THR A 43 -5.02 0.49 -1.00
CA THR A 43 -5.20 -0.94 -0.77
C THR A 43 -4.06 -1.44 0.10
N LEU A 44 -4.42 -1.99 1.27
CA LEU A 44 -3.48 -2.64 2.18
C LEU A 44 -3.36 -4.13 1.85
N ILE A 45 -2.11 -4.60 1.79
CA ILE A 45 -1.74 -5.99 1.55
C ILE A 45 -0.97 -6.48 2.79
N LYS A 46 -1.33 -7.67 3.29
CA LYS A 46 -0.70 -8.35 4.43
C LYS A 46 -0.56 -9.84 4.12
N ALA A 47 0.42 -10.49 4.75
CA ALA A 47 0.62 -11.95 4.68
C ALA A 47 -0.48 -12.71 5.42
#